data_AF-A0A846AKX1-F1
#
_entry.id   AF-A0A846AKX1-F1
#
_cell.length_a   1.000
_cell.length_b   1.000
_cell.length_c   1.000
_cell.angle_alpha   90.00
_cell.angle_beta   90.00
_cell.angle_gamma   90.00
#
_symmetry.space_group_name_H-M   'P 1'
#
loop_
_entity.id
_entity.type
_entity.pdbx_description
1 polymer ?
#
loop_
_entity_poly.entity_id
_entity_poly.type
_entity_poly.pdbx_seq_one_letter_code
_entity_poly.pdbx_strand_id
1 'polypeptide(L)'
;MSFNALLNRKGHFWEQRYTCHGFPNSDKERALNTIRYIHANPKAAGMREGFFYDFSNYGTYEQLTTDGITQWHPAFLELGSSLSECADSYKGFCRRYTPRKKRTKKSDWGKRILRGILSKVPKTKVSPGQIPLPFLIEKIVYITIPEIAQTAKDFIKANRLSYYYV
;
A
#
# COMPACT_ATOMS: atom_id res chain seq x y z
N MET A 1 16.17 8.11 -10.58
CA MET A 1 15.14 7.10 -10.21
C MET A 1 15.05 5.99 -11.26
N SER A 2 15.48 4.77 -10.91
CA SER A 2 15.68 3.66 -11.85
C SER A 2 14.41 3.19 -12.57
N PHE A 3 13.23 3.29 -11.93
CA PHE A 3 11.96 2.87 -12.55
C PHE A 3 11.48 3.83 -13.65
N ASN A 4 11.69 5.14 -13.49
CA ASN A 4 11.36 6.12 -14.53
C ASN A 4 12.31 5.96 -15.74
N ALA A 5 13.59 5.70 -15.48
CA ALA A 5 14.57 5.37 -16.53
C ALA A 5 14.19 4.08 -17.29
N LEU A 6 13.80 3.02 -16.58
CA LEU A 6 13.34 1.75 -17.18
C LEU A 6 12.07 1.90 -18.03
N LEU A 7 11.26 2.92 -17.74
CA LEU A 7 10.02 3.25 -18.43
C LEU A 7 10.17 4.32 -19.51
N ASN A 8 11.38 4.84 -19.73
CA ASN A 8 11.64 6.03 -20.54
C ASN A 8 10.72 7.23 -20.19
N ARG A 9 10.38 7.36 -18.90
CA ARG A 9 9.57 8.45 -18.36
C ARG A 9 10.48 9.56 -17.85
N LYS A 10 10.13 10.80 -18.20
CA LYS A 10 10.72 12.01 -17.61
C LYS A 10 9.89 12.41 -16.39
N GLY A 11 10.50 13.11 -15.44
CA GLY A 11 9.80 13.61 -14.26
C GLY A 11 10.09 12.91 -12.93
N HIS A 12 9.48 13.43 -11.86
CA HIS A 12 9.59 12.85 -10.51
C HIS A 12 8.63 11.67 -10.31
N PHE A 13 8.69 10.99 -9.16
CA PHE A 13 7.95 9.73 -8.93
C PHE A 13 6.44 9.90 -9.01
N TRP A 14 5.95 11.07 -8.63
CA TRP A 14 4.53 11.38 -8.48
C TRP A 14 3.94 12.08 -9.71
N GLU A 15 4.77 12.50 -10.66
CA GLU A 15 4.32 13.21 -11.85
C GLU A 15 3.32 12.35 -12.64
N GLN A 16 2.14 12.91 -12.93
CA GLN A 16 1.02 12.23 -13.60
C GLN A 16 0.45 11.01 -12.85
N ARG A 17 0.65 10.88 -11.53
CA ARG A 17 0.12 9.76 -10.73
C ARG A 17 -0.95 10.14 -9.70
N TYR A 18 -1.45 11.36 -9.77
CA TYR A 18 -2.56 11.83 -8.96
C TYR A 18 -3.70 12.32 -9.85
N THR A 19 -4.90 12.27 -9.30
CA THR A 19 -6.12 12.79 -9.93
C THR A 19 -6.82 13.66 -8.91
N CYS A 20 -7.33 14.81 -9.34
CA CYS A 20 -8.10 15.71 -8.49
C CYS A 20 -9.49 15.89 -9.12
N HIS A 21 -10.52 15.62 -8.33
CA HIS A 21 -11.91 15.77 -8.75
C HIS A 21 -12.68 16.49 -7.64
N GLY A 22 -13.00 17.76 -7.88
CA GLY A 22 -13.89 18.52 -7.01
C GLY A 22 -15.32 17.95 -7.05
N PHE A 23 -16.10 18.29 -6.03
CA PHE A 23 -17.52 17.99 -5.96
C PHE A 23 -18.24 19.05 -5.11
N PRO A 24 -19.56 19.24 -5.31
CA PRO A 24 -20.31 20.23 -4.54
C PRO A 24 -20.28 19.90 -3.04
N ASN A 25 -20.16 20.93 -2.19
CA ASN A 25 -20.22 20.76 -0.73
C ASN A 25 -21.58 20.23 -0.25
N SER A 26 -22.64 20.38 -1.05
CA SER A 26 -23.96 19.82 -0.78
C SER A 26 -24.02 18.29 -0.94
N ASP A 27 -23.06 17.68 -1.63
CA ASP A 27 -23.01 16.22 -1.85
C ASP A 27 -22.37 15.52 -0.65
N LYS A 28 -23.18 15.43 0.41
CA LYS A 28 -22.82 14.84 1.70
C LYS A 28 -22.51 13.36 1.60
N GLU A 29 -23.24 12.64 0.76
CA GLU A 29 -23.02 11.22 0.54
C GLU A 29 -21.63 10.98 -0.08
N ARG A 30 -21.28 11.73 -1.13
CA ARG A 30 -19.95 11.62 -1.74
C ARG A 30 -18.84 12.02 -0.78
N ALA A 31 -19.05 13.05 0.05
CA ALA A 31 -18.10 13.44 1.09
C ALA A 31 -17.82 12.27 2.05
N LEU A 32 -18.87 11.73 2.68
CA LEU A 32 -18.76 10.64 3.65
C LEU A 32 -18.18 9.37 3.03
N ASN A 33 -18.62 9.01 1.82
CA ASN A 33 -18.08 7.85 1.10
C ASN A 33 -16.60 8.01 0.77
N THR A 34 -16.16 9.22 0.40
CA THR A 34 -14.75 9.52 0.10
C THR A 34 -13.88 9.40 1.35
N ILE A 35 -14.30 10.03 2.46
CA ILE A 35 -13.58 9.95 3.74
C ILE A 35 -13.48 8.48 4.19
N ARG A 36 -14.60 7.74 4.16
CA ARG A 36 -14.63 6.32 4.50
C ARG A 36 -13.71 5.48 3.60
N TYR A 37 -13.67 5.76 2.30
CA TYR A 37 -12.76 5.06 1.37
C TYR A 37 -11.29 5.27 1.75
N ILE A 38 -10.92 6.51 2.10
CA ILE A 38 -9.56 6.84 2.54
C ILE A 38 -9.22 6.07 3.83
N HIS A 39 -10.08 6.13 4.84
CA HIS A 39 -9.88 5.41 6.12
C HIS A 39 -9.89 3.89 5.96
N ALA A 40 -10.65 3.36 5.02
CA ALA A 40 -10.68 1.93 4.74
C ALA A 40 -9.48 1.43 3.92
N ASN A 41 -8.63 2.32 3.38
CA ASN A 41 -7.57 1.92 2.45
C ASN A 41 -6.54 0.96 3.06
N PRO A 42 -6.04 1.16 4.31
CA PRO A 42 -5.17 0.19 4.96
C PRO A 42 -5.82 -1.19 5.09
N LYS A 43 -7.12 -1.21 5.42
CA LYS A 43 -7.93 -2.44 5.48
C LYS A 43 -8.07 -3.12 4.12
N ALA A 44 -8.45 -2.35 3.10
CA ALA A 44 -8.63 -2.86 1.73
C ALA A 44 -7.32 -3.34 1.09
N ALA A 45 -6.17 -2.80 1.53
CA ALA A 45 -4.84 -3.25 1.13
C ALA A 45 -4.34 -4.48 1.91
N GLY A 46 -5.06 -4.92 2.94
CA GLY A 46 -4.65 -6.04 3.80
C GLY A 46 -3.53 -5.70 4.78
N MET A 47 -3.28 -4.41 5.03
CA MET A 47 -2.27 -3.96 6.00
C MET A 47 -2.77 -4.04 7.45
N ARG A 48 -4.10 -3.93 7.65
CA ARG A 48 -4.80 -4.00 8.94
C ARG A 48 -6.17 -4.66 8.74
N GLU A 49 -6.75 -5.22 9.80
CA GLU A 49 -8.11 -5.78 9.75
C GLU A 49 -9.21 -4.72 9.96
N GLY A 50 -8.90 -3.70 10.76
CA GLY A 50 -9.80 -2.60 11.12
C GLY A 50 -9.54 -1.30 10.35
N PHE A 51 -10.35 -0.29 10.64
CA PHE A 51 -10.18 1.06 10.10
C PHE A 51 -9.09 1.86 10.82
N PHE A 52 -8.83 1.54 12.09
CA PHE A 52 -7.80 2.22 12.86
C PHE A 52 -6.41 1.95 12.27
N TYR A 53 -5.69 3.03 12.00
CA TYR A 53 -4.33 3.00 11.48
C TYR A 53 -3.59 4.27 11.92
N ASP A 54 -2.41 4.11 12.49
CA ASP A 54 -1.64 5.18 13.14
C ASP A 54 -1.29 6.34 12.20
N PHE A 55 -1.21 6.06 10.90
CA PHE A 55 -0.91 7.04 9.85
C PHE A 55 -2.17 7.50 9.09
N SER A 56 -3.32 7.51 9.77
CA SER A 56 -4.58 8.04 9.25
C SER A 56 -5.28 8.87 10.32
N ASN A 57 -6.10 9.82 9.91
CA ASN A 57 -6.91 10.60 10.86
C ASN A 57 -8.23 9.89 11.25
N TYR A 58 -8.37 8.58 11.03
CA TYR A 58 -9.60 7.86 11.41
C TYR A 58 -9.92 7.99 12.91
N GLY A 59 -8.90 7.96 13.77
CA GLY A 59 -9.06 8.16 15.22
C GLY A 59 -9.73 9.49 15.58
N THR A 60 -9.44 10.56 14.84
CA THR A 60 -10.07 11.88 15.03
C THR A 60 -11.56 11.87 14.72
N TYR A 61 -12.05 10.93 13.90
CA TYR A 61 -13.48 10.77 13.60
C TYR A 61 -14.16 9.78 14.55
N GLU A 62 -13.49 8.66 14.88
CA GLU A 62 -14.08 7.58 15.69
C GLU A 62 -13.99 7.83 17.20
N GLN A 63 -12.85 8.35 17.66
CA GLN A 63 -12.51 8.49 19.07
C GLN A 63 -12.46 9.96 19.50
N LEU A 64 -12.74 10.88 18.57
CA LEU A 64 -12.68 12.33 18.78
C LEU A 64 -11.30 12.81 19.32
N THR A 65 -10.23 12.09 18.98
CA THR A 65 -8.86 12.50 19.31
C THR A 65 -8.49 13.75 18.54
N THR A 66 -7.59 14.57 19.08
CA THR A 66 -7.06 15.73 18.35
C THR A 66 -5.70 15.40 17.75
N ASP A 67 -5.55 15.70 16.46
CA ASP A 67 -4.26 15.65 15.73
C ASP A 67 -3.74 17.07 15.40
N GLY A 68 -4.47 18.11 15.82
CA GLY A 68 -4.14 19.52 15.58
C GLY A 68 -4.34 20.01 14.14
N ILE A 69 -4.81 19.16 13.22
CA ILE A 69 -4.86 19.48 11.77
C ILE A 69 -6.23 19.15 11.17
N THR A 70 -6.87 18.07 11.62
CA THR A 70 -8.14 17.61 11.05
C THR A 70 -9.26 18.60 11.37
N GLN A 71 -9.88 19.10 10.31
CA GLN A 71 -11.17 19.78 10.37
C GLN A 71 -12.24 18.81 9.89
N TRP A 72 -13.31 18.66 10.66
CA TRP A 72 -14.42 17.78 10.28
C TRP A 72 -15.28 18.42 9.18
N HIS A 73 -15.62 17.63 8.17
CA HIS A 73 -16.52 18.06 7.10
C HIS A 73 -17.96 18.25 7.64
N PRO A 74 -18.75 19.22 7.15
CA PRO A 74 -20.14 19.42 7.58
C PRO A 74 -20.99 18.14 7.52
N ALA A 75 -20.82 17.33 6.48
CA ALA A 75 -21.49 16.03 6.35
C ALA A 75 -21.23 15.05 7.50
N PHE A 76 -20.08 15.13 8.19
CA PHE A 76 -19.82 14.36 9.40
C PHE A 76 -20.54 14.97 10.61
N LEU A 77 -20.51 16.29 10.74
CA LEU A 77 -21.14 17.02 11.85
C LEU A 77 -22.67 16.93 11.84
N GLU A 78 -23.26 16.60 10.70
CA GLU A 78 -24.69 16.37 10.56
C GLU A 78 -25.12 14.92 10.85
N LEU A 79 -24.19 14.00 11.16
CA LEU A 79 -24.51 12.60 11.46
C LEU A 79 -25.19 12.40 12.81
N GLY A 80 -25.20 13.42 13.67
CA GLY A 80 -25.78 13.38 15.00
C GLY A 80 -25.96 14.78 15.57
N SER A 81 -26.64 14.86 16.71
CA SER A 81 -26.90 16.13 17.41
C SER A 81 -25.71 16.57 18.26
N SER A 82 -24.77 15.66 18.52
CA SER A 82 -23.53 15.90 19.27
C SER A 82 -22.33 15.25 18.58
N LEU A 83 -21.11 15.66 18.93
CA LEU A 83 -19.89 15.06 18.39
C LEU A 83 -19.78 13.56 18.71
N SER A 84 -20.23 13.14 19.90
CA SER A 84 -20.25 11.72 20.27
C SER A 84 -21.19 10.93 19.37
N GLU A 85 -22.40 11.44 19.13
CA GLU A 85 -23.35 10.81 18.20
C GLU A 85 -22.81 10.77 16.77
N CYS A 86 -22.13 11.84 16.33
CA CYS A 86 -21.48 11.86 15.02
C CYS A 86 -20.41 10.75 14.91
N ALA A 87 -19.57 10.61 15.93
CA ALA A 87 -18.53 9.58 15.97
C ALA A 87 -19.12 8.16 15.97
N ASP A 88 -20.15 7.91 16.78
CA ASP A 88 -20.84 6.61 16.84
C ASP A 88 -21.55 6.26 15.52
N SER A 89 -22.28 7.22 14.94
CA SER A 89 -22.91 7.10 13.63
C SER A 89 -21.88 6.81 12.54
N TYR A 90 -20.75 7.54 12.55
CA TYR A 90 -19.67 7.36 11.59
C TYR A 90 -18.98 6.01 11.75
N LYS A 91 -18.70 5.58 12.97
CA LYS A 91 -18.16 4.25 13.29
C LYS A 91 -19.05 3.14 12.76
N GLY A 92 -20.37 3.24 12.99
CA GLY A 92 -21.36 2.33 12.42
C GLY A 92 -21.35 2.33 10.89
N PHE A 93 -21.29 3.50 10.27
CA PHE A 93 -21.20 3.67 8.81
C PHE A 93 -19.94 3.04 8.20
N CYS A 94 -18.80 3.12 8.88
CA CYS A 94 -17.55 2.50 8.48
C CYS A 94 -17.57 0.98 8.64
N ARG A 95 -18.14 0.46 9.74
CA ARG A 95 -18.28 -0.99 9.97
C ARG A 95 -19.07 -1.71 8.86
N ARG A 96 -20.07 -1.05 8.27
CA ARG A 96 -20.85 -1.59 7.14
C ARG A 96 -20.08 -1.63 5.82
N TYR A 97 -18.89 -1.03 5.73
CA TYR A 97 -18.12 -0.99 4.50
C TYR A 97 -17.48 -2.34 4.19
N THR A 98 -17.80 -2.86 3.01
CA THR A 98 -17.15 -4.03 2.43
C THR A 98 -16.42 -3.59 1.16
N PRO A 99 -15.08 -3.56 1.15
CA PRO A 99 -14.31 -3.19 -0.04
C PRO A 99 -14.67 -4.11 -1.20
N ARG A 100 -15.03 -3.52 -2.35
CA ARG A 100 -15.19 -4.31 -3.57
C ARG A 100 -13.83 -4.81 -4.02
N LYS A 101 -13.74 -6.12 -4.33
CA LYS A 101 -12.52 -6.69 -4.92
C LYS A 101 -12.19 -5.94 -6.21
N LYS A 102 -10.99 -5.36 -6.27
CA LYS A 102 -10.50 -4.71 -7.50
C LYS A 102 -10.49 -5.76 -8.61
N ARG A 103 -11.09 -5.43 -9.76
CA ARG A 103 -10.96 -6.27 -10.96
C ARG A 103 -9.49 -6.29 -11.37
N THR A 104 -8.80 -7.38 -11.08
CA THR A 104 -7.42 -7.59 -11.52
C THR A 104 -7.43 -7.85 -13.03
N LYS A 105 -7.18 -6.82 -13.83
CA LYS A 105 -6.70 -7.03 -15.20
C LYS A 105 -5.26 -7.53 -15.08
N LYS A 106 -5.00 -8.79 -15.44
CA LYS A 106 -3.64 -9.31 -15.53
C LYS A 106 -2.90 -8.45 -16.56
N SER A 107 -1.99 -7.62 -16.08
CA SER A 107 -1.08 -6.85 -16.94
C SER A 107 0.18 -7.69 -17.12
N ASP A 108 0.32 -8.31 -18.29
CA ASP A 108 1.57 -9.00 -18.66
C ASP A 108 2.64 -8.02 -19.15
N TRP A 109 2.43 -6.71 -19.05
CA TRP A 109 3.39 -5.69 -19.45
C TRP A 109 4.72 -5.87 -18.69
N GLY A 110 4.66 -6.09 -17.38
CA GLY A 110 5.85 -6.38 -16.56
C GLY A 110 6.57 -7.65 -17.03
N LYS A 111 5.82 -8.73 -17.31
CA LYS A 111 6.39 -9.98 -17.82
C LYS A 111 6.96 -9.86 -19.23
N ARG A 112 6.38 -9.04 -20.10
CA ARG A 112 6.86 -8.78 -21.47
C ARG A 112 8.16 -7.98 -21.44
N ILE A 113 8.21 -6.93 -20.63
CA ILE A 113 9.42 -6.12 -20.49
C ILE A 113 10.52 -6.86 -19.77
N LEU A 114 10.20 -7.55 -18.67
CA LEU A 114 11.18 -8.39 -17.99
C LEU A 114 11.71 -9.47 -18.92
N ARG A 115 10.86 -10.12 -19.72
CA ARG A 115 11.33 -11.06 -20.76
C ARG A 115 12.27 -10.39 -21.77
N GLY A 116 11.92 -9.21 -22.28
CA GLY A 116 12.74 -8.48 -23.25
C GLY A 116 14.06 -7.96 -22.68
N ILE A 117 14.10 -7.61 -21.39
CA ILE A 117 15.32 -7.23 -20.68
C ILE A 117 16.16 -8.49 -20.43
N LEU A 118 15.58 -9.52 -19.82
CA LEU A 118 16.24 -10.79 -19.52
C LEU A 118 16.79 -11.49 -20.77
N SER A 119 16.09 -11.39 -21.91
CA SER A 119 16.57 -11.95 -23.18
C SER A 119 17.81 -11.22 -23.73
N LYS A 120 18.06 -10.00 -23.27
CA LYS A 120 19.19 -9.15 -23.69
C LYS A 120 20.29 -9.06 -22.63
N VAL A 121 20.06 -9.54 -21.41
CA VAL A 121 21.11 -9.63 -20.39
C VAL A 121 22.11 -10.68 -20.85
N PRO A 122 23.39 -10.31 -21.07
CA PRO A 122 24.44 -11.27 -21.37
C PRO A 122 24.50 -12.31 -20.24
N LYS A 123 24.44 -13.60 -20.58
CA LYS A 123 24.76 -14.65 -19.62
C LYS A 123 26.27 -14.51 -19.34
N THR A 124 26.65 -14.01 -18.14
CA THR A 124 28.02 -13.71 -17.63
C THR A 124 28.48 -12.25 -17.84
N LYS A 125 29.24 -11.56 -16.96
CA LYS A 125 29.80 -11.80 -15.61
C LYS A 125 29.28 -10.68 -14.68
N VAL A 126 29.03 -11.00 -13.41
CA VAL A 126 28.67 -10.01 -12.38
C VAL A 126 29.89 -9.13 -12.09
N SER A 127 29.77 -7.81 -12.19
CA SER A 127 30.85 -6.90 -11.82
C SER A 127 31.09 -7.00 -10.30
N PRO A 128 32.35 -6.95 -9.82
CA PRO A 128 32.63 -6.95 -8.39
C PRO A 128 31.93 -5.75 -7.73
N GLY A 129 30.89 -6.00 -6.94
CA GLY A 129 30.13 -4.97 -6.21
C GLY A 129 28.66 -4.80 -6.59
N GLN A 130 28.15 -5.48 -7.63
CA GLN A 130 26.71 -5.47 -7.95
C GLN A 130 26.01 -6.73 -7.42
N ILE A 131 24.98 -6.54 -6.57
CA ILE A 131 24.09 -7.62 -6.14
C ILE A 131 23.10 -7.91 -7.28
N PRO A 132 23.10 -9.12 -7.87
CA PRO A 132 22.13 -9.45 -8.92
C PRO A 132 20.69 -9.47 -8.37
N LEU A 133 19.70 -9.27 -9.23
CA LEU A 133 18.29 -9.36 -8.82
C LEU A 133 17.98 -10.79 -8.33
N PRO A 134 17.14 -10.99 -7.29
CA PRO A 134 16.95 -12.28 -6.63
C PRO A 134 16.54 -13.45 -7.56
N PHE A 135 15.86 -13.17 -8.67
CA PHE A 135 15.44 -14.18 -9.65
C PHE A 135 16.53 -14.57 -10.66
N LEU A 136 17.68 -13.88 -10.67
CA LEU A 136 18.87 -14.27 -11.43
C LEU A 136 19.81 -15.18 -10.60
N ILE A 137 19.54 -15.33 -9.29
CA ILE A 137 20.39 -16.00 -8.30
C ILE A 137 19.67 -17.23 -7.73
N GLU A 138 19.14 -18.11 -8.58
CA GLU A 138 18.86 -19.49 -8.11
C GLU A 138 20.16 -20.30 -7.97
N LYS A 139 21.26 -19.84 -8.58
CA LYS A 139 22.60 -20.34 -8.25
C LYS A 139 23.18 -19.52 -7.10
N ILE A 140 22.76 -19.90 -5.91
CA ILE A 140 23.29 -19.46 -4.62
C ILE A 140 24.81 -19.54 -4.66
N VAL A 141 25.43 -18.37 -4.53
CA VAL A 141 26.78 -18.21 -3.98
C VAL A 141 26.78 -18.98 -2.66
N TYR A 142 27.53 -20.07 -2.60
CA TYR A 142 27.97 -20.64 -1.33
C TYR A 142 28.58 -19.49 -0.53
N ILE A 143 27.87 -19.00 0.48
CA ILE A 143 28.38 -17.99 1.39
C ILE A 143 29.52 -18.65 2.15
N THR A 144 30.77 -18.35 1.76
CA THR A 144 31.99 -18.93 2.33
C THR A 144 32.37 -18.34 3.69
N ILE A 145 31.55 -17.45 4.25
CA ILE A 145 31.75 -16.83 5.57
C ILE A 145 30.69 -17.41 6.52
N PRO A 146 31.06 -18.31 7.44
CA PRO A 146 30.13 -19.07 8.28
C PRO A 146 29.19 -18.19 9.13
N GLU A 147 29.67 -17.09 9.71
CA GLU A 147 28.83 -16.24 10.58
C GLU A 147 27.72 -15.51 9.81
N ILE A 148 28.03 -15.04 8.59
CA ILE A 148 27.06 -14.34 7.73
C ILE A 148 26.03 -15.34 7.18
N ALA A 149 26.48 -16.54 6.82
CA ALA A 149 25.60 -17.60 6.33
C ALA A 149 24.56 -18.00 7.38
N GLN A 150 24.96 -18.09 8.65
CA GLN A 150 24.06 -18.46 9.74
C GLN A 150 23.06 -17.34 10.03
N THR A 151 23.52 -16.10 10.14
CA THR A 151 22.67 -14.92 10.37
C THR A 151 21.62 -14.76 9.26
N ALA A 152 22.01 -14.97 8.00
CA ALA A 152 21.09 -14.90 6.86
C ALA A 152 20.04 -16.03 6.89
N LYS A 153 20.42 -17.26 7.29
CA LYS A 153 19.48 -18.37 7.47
C LYS A 153 18.47 -18.07 8.58
N ASP A 154 18.93 -17.54 9.70
CA ASP A 154 18.08 -17.20 10.85
C ASP A 154 17.11 -16.08 10.49
N PHE A 155 17.58 -15.04 9.78
CA PHE A 155 16.74 -13.96 9.28
C PHE A 155 15.67 -14.46 8.29
N ILE A 156 16.03 -15.32 7.33
CA ILE A 156 15.08 -15.89 6.38
C ILE A 156 14.05 -16.78 7.11
N LYS A 157 14.49 -17.60 8.07
CA LYS A 157 13.59 -18.48 8.84
C LYS A 157 12.62 -17.68 9.71
N ALA A 158 13.07 -16.59 10.31
CA ALA A 158 12.24 -15.69 11.11
C ALA A 158 11.19 -14.94 10.27
N ASN A 159 11.51 -14.62 9.01
CA ASN A 159 10.66 -13.80 8.15
C ASN A 159 9.87 -14.59 7.08
N ARG A 160 10.12 -15.90 6.93
CA ARG A 160 9.27 -16.75 6.11
C ARG A 160 7.96 -17.00 6.85
N LEU A 161 6.87 -16.46 6.32
CA LEU A 161 5.51 -16.88 6.67
C LEU A 161 5.43 -18.40 6.56
N SER A 162 5.16 -19.07 7.68
CA SER A 162 4.81 -20.48 7.67
C SER A 162 3.47 -20.62 6.97
N TYR A 163 3.50 -20.89 5.66
CA TYR A 163 2.34 -21.47 4.99
C TYR A 163 2.16 -22.88 5.56
N TYR A 164 1.45 -22.98 6.68
CA TYR A 164 0.82 -24.22 7.07
C TYR A 164 -0.25 -24.50 6.01
N TYR A 165 0.03 -25.45 5.13
CA TYR A 165 -0.99 -26.11 4.35
C TYR A 165 -1.87 -26.88 5.32
N VAL A 166 -3.16 -26.53 5.36
CA VAL A 166 -4.24 -27.44 5.75
C VAL A 166 -4.68 -28.16 4.49
#